data_AF-A0A7J3Z7A6-F1
#
_entry.id   AF-A0A7J3Z7A6-F1
#
_cell.length_a   1.000
_cell.length_b   1.000
_cell.length_c   1.000
_cell.angle_alpha   90.00
_cell.angle_beta   90.00
_cell.angle_gamma   90.00
#
_symmetry.space_group_name_H-M   'P 1'
#
loop_
_entity.id
_entity.type
_entity.pdbx_description
1 polymer ?
#
loop_
_entity_poly.entity_id
_entity_poly.type
_entity_poly.pdbx_seq_one_letter_code
_entity_poly.pdbx_strand_id
1 'polypeptide(L)'
;MSKRVIEEAIEGIESELGVVGAVILAKGSVACEEKCVRIFVEDLESFKKILVALVKQGISTGGLPIVVLENERVDTVEFSIVDYIDGLIVTYTARRE
;
A
#
# COMPACT_ATOMS: atom_id res chain seq x y z
N MET A 1 -8.44 -13.64 -6.01
CA MET A 1 -7.05 -13.98 -5.61
C MET A 1 -6.25 -12.83 -5.00
N SER A 2 -6.48 -11.57 -5.37
CA SER A 2 -5.55 -10.44 -5.10
C SER A 2 -5.32 -10.06 -3.63
N LYS A 3 -6.33 -10.09 -2.76
CA LYS A 3 -6.22 -9.65 -1.35
C LYS A 3 -5.20 -10.45 -0.54
N ARG A 4 -5.25 -11.78 -0.69
CA ARG A 4 -4.38 -12.71 0.04
C ARG A 4 -2.88 -12.46 -0.25
N VAL A 5 -2.58 -12.10 -1.50
CA VAL A 5 -1.21 -11.83 -1.95
C VAL A 5 -0.66 -10.53 -1.34
N ILE A 6 -1.53 -9.53 -1.09
CA ILE A 6 -1.16 -8.28 -0.41
C ILE A 6 -1.00 -8.53 1.09
N GLU A 7 -1.88 -9.31 1.70
CA GLU A 7 -1.76 -9.71 3.11
C GLU A 7 -0.45 -10.49 3.35
N GLU A 8 -0.14 -11.50 2.53
CA GLU A 8 1.12 -12.24 2.59
C GLU A 8 2.35 -11.33 2.40
N ALA A 9 2.24 -10.31 1.55
CA ALA A 9 3.32 -9.35 1.37
C ALA A 9 3.52 -8.47 2.62
N ILE A 10 2.42 -8.02 3.24
CA ILE A 10 2.47 -7.25 4.48
C ILE A 10 3.09 -8.08 5.60
N GLU A 11 2.60 -9.31 5.81
CA GLU A 11 3.15 -10.23 6.81
C GLU A 11 4.63 -10.52 6.58
N GLY A 12 5.04 -10.70 5.32
CA GLY A 12 6.45 -10.89 4.95
C GLY A 12 7.33 -9.69 5.31
N ILE A 13 6.84 -8.46 5.04
CA ILE A 13 7.55 -7.22 5.38
C ILE A 13 7.69 -7.07 6.89
N GLU A 14 6.59 -7.29 7.63
CA GLU A 14 6.56 -7.21 9.09
C GLU A 14 7.51 -8.21 9.74
N SER A 15 7.53 -9.45 9.24
CA SER A 15 8.45 -10.50 9.67
C SER A 15 9.92 -10.16 9.38
N GLU A 16 10.25 -9.70 8.16
CA GLU A 16 11.62 -9.31 7.78
C GLU A 16 12.16 -8.18 8.66
N LEU A 17 11.30 -7.22 9.00
CA LEU A 17 11.68 -6.03 9.76
C LEU A 17 11.53 -6.20 11.28
N GLY A 18 10.96 -7.32 11.73
CA GLY A 18 10.73 -7.59 13.16
C GLY A 18 9.77 -6.59 13.82
N VAL A 19 8.80 -6.09 13.07
CA VAL A 19 7.79 -5.11 13.52
C VAL A 19 6.39 -5.64 13.24
N VAL A 20 5.46 -5.40 14.18
CA VAL A 20 4.06 -5.84 14.06
C VAL A 20 3.16 -4.62 13.89
N GLY A 21 2.23 -4.68 12.94
CA GLY A 21 1.31 -3.58 12.67
C GLY A 21 1.97 -2.36 12.03
N ALA A 22 3.05 -2.58 11.27
CA ALA A 22 3.70 -1.54 10.49
C ALA A 22 2.86 -1.13 9.27
N VAL A 23 2.01 -2.04 8.77
CA VAL A 23 1.10 -1.77 7.66
C VAL A 23 -0.34 -2.13 8.04
N ILE A 24 -1.27 -1.23 7.75
CA ILE A 24 -2.71 -1.47 7.90
C ILE A 24 -3.34 -1.62 6.52
N LEU A 25 -3.99 -2.76 6.28
CA LEU A 25 -4.88 -2.96 5.14
C LEU A 25 -6.31 -2.59 5.52
N ALA A 26 -6.90 -1.61 4.82
CA ALA A 26 -8.26 -1.14 5.10
C ALA A 26 -9.09 -1.04 3.80
N LYS A 27 -10.41 -1.24 3.90
CA LYS A 27 -11.31 -0.97 2.77
C LYS A 27 -11.51 0.53 2.61
N GLY A 28 -11.39 1.06 1.40
CA GLY A 28 -11.65 2.47 1.14
C GLY A 28 -11.14 2.94 -0.21
N SER A 29 -11.46 4.18 -0.56
CA SER A 29 -10.95 4.86 -1.75
C SER A 29 -10.13 6.07 -1.35
N VAL A 30 -9.03 6.32 -2.07
CA VAL A 30 -8.26 7.54 -1.87
C VAL A 30 -8.95 8.72 -2.56
N ALA A 31 -9.38 9.71 -1.77
CA ALA A 31 -9.73 11.04 -2.25
C ALA A 31 -8.55 11.97 -1.93
N CYS A 32 -8.03 12.66 -2.94
CA CYS A 32 -7.04 13.71 -2.74
C CYS A 32 -7.56 15.01 -3.33
N GLU A 33 -7.80 15.99 -2.45
CA GLU A 33 -8.39 17.29 -2.82
C GLU A 33 -7.32 18.34 -3.17
N GLU A 34 -6.07 18.20 -2.69
CA GLU A 34 -4.95 19.11 -3.00
C GLU A 34 -3.62 18.35 -3.27
N LYS A 35 -2.91 18.73 -4.36
CA LYS A 35 -1.51 18.40 -4.74
C LYS A 35 -0.91 17.06 -4.25
N CYS A 36 -1.59 15.93 -4.41
CA CYS A 36 -0.93 14.63 -4.25
C CYS A 36 -0.11 14.26 -5.48
N VAL A 37 1.07 13.66 -5.24
CA VAL A 37 1.78 12.92 -6.28
C VAL A 37 1.16 11.53 -6.37
N ARG A 38 0.65 11.16 -7.55
CA ARG A 38 0.06 9.83 -7.77
C ARG A 38 0.92 9.02 -8.72
N ILE A 39 1.38 7.87 -8.25
CA ILE A 39 2.17 6.91 -9.01
C ILE A 39 1.32 5.68 -9.26
N PHE A 40 1.19 5.29 -10.52
CA PHE A 40 0.53 4.05 -10.91
C PHE A 40 1.60 3.01 -11.23
N VAL A 41 1.51 1.84 -10.62
CA VAL A 41 2.41 0.72 -10.87
C VAL A 41 1.63 -0.41 -11.56
N GLU A 42 2.22 -0.94 -12.63
CA GLU A 42 1.58 -1.94 -13.47
C GLU A 42 1.71 -3.36 -12.92
N ASP A 43 2.72 -3.61 -12.08
CA ASP A 43 3.02 -4.91 -11.51
C ASP A 43 3.06 -4.88 -9.98
N LEU A 44 2.70 -6.03 -9.42
CA LEU A 44 2.65 -6.25 -7.98
C LEU A 44 4.03 -6.17 -7.30
N GLU A 45 5.09 -6.56 -8.00
CA GLU A 45 6.44 -6.60 -7.41
C GLU A 45 6.98 -5.20 -7.16
N SER A 46 6.76 -4.28 -8.11
CA SER A 46 7.03 -2.85 -7.95
C SER A 46 6.22 -2.25 -6.80
N PHE A 47 4.94 -2.60 -6.68
CA PHE A 47 4.10 -2.16 -5.56
C PHE A 47 4.68 -2.60 -4.21
N LYS A 48 5.08 -3.87 -4.08
CA LYS A 48 5.70 -4.43 -2.87
C LYS A 48 7.00 -3.72 -2.51
N LYS A 49 7.88 -3.49 -3.48
CA LYS A 49 9.15 -2.78 -3.26
C LYS A 49 8.94 -1.36 -2.73
N ILE A 50 7.94 -0.65 -3.26
CA ILE A 50 7.59 0.69 -2.78
C ILE A 50 7.03 0.61 -1.35
N LEU A 51 6.15 -0.35 -1.05
CA LEU A 51 5.65 -0.56 0.30
C LEU A 51 6.78 -0.81 1.31
N VAL A 52 7.74 -1.68 0.97
CA VAL A 52 8.93 -1.92 1.80
C VAL A 52 9.72 -0.63 2.04
N ALA A 53 9.96 0.17 1.00
CA ALA A 53 10.70 1.42 1.11
C ALA A 53 9.98 2.41 2.04
N LEU A 54 8.67 2.57 1.88
CA LEU A 54 7.85 3.46 2.71
C LEU A 54 7.78 2.98 4.16
N VAL A 55 7.69 1.67 4.41
CA VAL A 55 7.75 1.13 5.78
C VAL A 55 9.10 1.41 6.43
N LYS A 56 10.21 1.17 5.72
CA LYS A 56 11.57 1.48 6.23
C LYS A 56 11.74 2.97 6.54
N GLN A 57 11.20 3.85 5.68
CA GLN A 57 11.15 5.29 5.93
C GLN A 57 10.31 5.60 7.17
N GLY A 58 9.09 5.06 7.27
CA GLY A 58 8.19 5.25 8.40
C GLY A 58 8.79 4.81 9.74
N ILE A 59 9.54 3.70 9.78
CA ILE A 59 10.30 3.28 10.96
C ILE A 59 11.30 4.37 11.38
N SER A 60 12.00 4.96 10.41
CA SER A 60 13.05 5.95 10.66
C SER A 60 12.50 7.32 11.05
N THR A 61 11.30 7.67 10.59
CA THR A 61 10.68 8.98 10.81
C THR A 61 9.56 8.98 11.86
N GLY A 62 9.16 7.81 12.36
CA GLY A 62 7.97 7.64 13.21
C GLY A 62 6.64 7.76 12.45
N GLY A 63 6.67 7.66 11.11
CA GLY A 63 5.50 7.76 10.23
C GLY A 63 4.68 6.47 10.07
N LEU A 64 4.77 5.54 11.02
CA LEU A 64 3.96 4.33 11.02
C LEU A 64 2.60 4.55 11.74
N PRO A 65 1.57 3.77 11.41
CA PRO A 65 1.53 2.72 10.38
C PRO A 65 1.34 3.28 8.96
N ILE A 66 1.89 2.57 7.97
CA ILE A 66 1.58 2.83 6.56
C ILE A 66 0.19 2.27 6.25
N VAL A 67 -0.66 3.03 5.56
CA VAL A 67 -2.01 2.59 5.20
C VAL A 67 -2.06 2.14 3.76
N VAL A 68 -2.57 0.93 3.54
CA VAL A 68 -2.92 0.39 2.22
C VAL A 68 -4.43 0.30 2.13
N LEU A 69 -5.02 1.03 1.19
CA LEU A 69 -6.45 0.99 0.91
C LEU A 69 -6.77 -0.02 -0.18
N GLU A 70 -7.73 -0.90 0.08
CA GLU A 70 -8.34 -1.82 -0.86
C GLU A 70 -9.68 -1.25 -1.35
N ASN A 71 -9.77 -1.00 -2.65
CA ASN A 71 -10.98 -0.56 -3.32
C ASN A 71 -11.43 -1.62 -4.34
N GLU A 72 -12.49 -2.34 -3.98
CA GLU A 72 -13.08 -3.36 -4.84
C GLU A 72 -13.99 -2.72 -5.90
N ARG A 73 -13.65 -2.90 -7.18
CA ARG A 73 -14.50 -2.53 -8.32
C ARG A 73 -15.13 -3.80 -8.91
N VAL A 74 -15.96 -3.62 -9.94
CA VAL A 74 -16.69 -4.73 -10.59
C VAL A 74 -15.72 -5.82 -11.06
N ASP A 75 -14.72 -5.45 -11.88
CA ASP A 75 -13.79 -6.39 -12.52
C ASP A 75 -12.34 -6.32 -11.99
N THR A 76 -12.07 -5.37 -11.09
CA THR A 76 -10.72 -5.08 -10.61
C THR A 76 -10.70 -4.84 -9.11
N VAL A 77 -9.53 -5.03 -8.50
CA VAL A 77 -9.24 -4.58 -7.14
C VAL A 77 -8.08 -3.61 -7.21
N GLU A 78 -8.28 -2.42 -6.67
CA GLU A 78 -7.28 -1.35 -6.60
C GLU A 78 -6.70 -1.31 -5.19
N PHE A 79 -5.38 -1.39 -5.08
CA PHE A 79 -4.64 -1.22 -3.83
C PHE A 79 -3.87 0.08 -3.89
N SER A 80 -4.05 0.94 -2.89
CA SER A 80 -3.37 2.23 -2.81
C SER A 80 -2.60 2.38 -1.50
N ILE A 81 -1.28 2.55 -1.57
CA ILE A 81 -0.47 2.98 -0.43
C ILE A 81 -0.67 4.49 -0.28
N VAL A 82 -0.97 4.94 0.93
CA VAL A 82 -1.16 6.36 1.23
C VAL A 82 -0.11 6.84 2.22
N ASP A 83 0.76 7.72 1.73
CA ASP A 83 1.66 8.51 2.56
C ASP A 83 1.10 9.93 2.71
N TYR A 84 0.46 10.17 3.85
CA TYR A 84 -0.16 11.46 4.16
C TYR A 84 0.86 12.54 4.51
N ILE A 85 2.10 12.18 4.81
CA ILE A 85 3.15 13.14 5.19
C ILE A 85 3.64 13.84 3.92
N ASP A 86 4.00 13.06 2.90
CA ASP A 86 4.57 13.56 1.65
C ASP A 86 3.51 13.76 0.55
N GLY A 87 2.24 13.41 0.82
CA GLY A 87 1.15 13.50 -0.15
C GLY A 87 1.33 12.54 -1.33
N LEU A 88 1.93 11.37 -1.10
CA LEU A 88 2.21 10.36 -2.11
C LEU A 88 1.16 9.25 -2.07
N ILE A 89 0.62 8.93 -3.25
CA ILE A 89 -0.31 7.82 -3.43
C ILE A 89 0.26 6.88 -4.48
N VAL A 90 0.43 5.61 -4.12
CA VAL A 90 0.94 4.58 -5.03
C VAL A 90 -0.15 3.56 -5.26
N THR A 91 -0.63 3.44 -6.49
CA THR A 91 -1.78 2.61 -6.83
C THR A 91 -1.37 1.43 -7.72
N TYR A 92 -1.73 0.21 -7.31
CA TYR A 92 -1.66 -1.03 -8.08
C TYR A 92 -3.08 -1.54 -8.36
N THR A 93 -3.35 -1.96 -9.60
CA THR A 93 -4.66 -2.52 -9.98
C THR A 93 -4.52 -3.97 -10.41
N ALA A 94 -5.16 -4.88 -9.67
CA ALA A 94 -5.26 -6.30 -10.02
C ALA A 94 -6.60 -6.59 -10.71
N ARG A 95 -6.61 -7.47 -11.72
CA ARG A 95 -7.87 -8.00 -12.28
C ARG A 95 -8.44 -9.09 -11.38
N ARG A 96 -9.77 -9.18 -11.30
CA ARG A 96 -10.46 -10.31 -10.65
C ARG A 96 -10.46 -11.48 -11.63
N GLU A 97 -9.53 -12.40 -11.43
CA GLU A 97 -9.61 -13.77 -11.97
C GLU A 97 -10.59 -14.62 -11.15
#